data_AF-A0A1X7SS73-F1
#
_entry.id   AF-A0A1X7SS73-F1
#
_cell.length_a   1.000
_cell.length_b   1.000
_cell.length_c   1.000
_cell.angle_alpha   90.00
_cell.angle_beta   90.00
_cell.angle_gamma   90.00
#
_symmetry.space_group_name_H-M   'P 1'
#
loop_
_entity.id
_entity.type
_entity.pdbx_description
1 polymer ?
#
loop_
_entity_poly.entity_id
_entity_poly.type
_entity_poly.pdbx_seq_one_letter_code
_entity_poly.pdbx_strand_id
1 'polypeptide(L)'
;MAEGENMENQDSLRVKRSPSVDTASQSLFWKPVMVFYHPSMKKLAKDVVDLGRREAKLPKHKNQFRSVELCDFIQWGKFRDGWPNIFIDKIDQVVGRDVIFVASFHTPEVMFEELSLIYSFP
;
A
#
# COMPACT_ATOMS: atom_id res chain seq x y z
N MET A 1 -52.17 27.08 38.75
CA MET A 1 -52.39 25.77 38.09
C MET A 1 -52.06 25.97 36.62
N ALA A 2 -50.97 25.45 36.06
CA ALA A 2 -50.02 24.43 36.50
C ALA A 2 -48.59 24.79 36.04
N GLU A 3 -47.62 24.31 36.82
CA GLU A 3 -46.17 24.37 36.62
C GLU A 3 -45.69 23.27 35.64
N GLY A 4 -44.43 23.36 35.21
CA GLY A 4 -43.70 22.32 34.47
C GLY A 4 -42.76 22.95 33.42
N GLU A 5 -41.68 23.61 33.85
CA GLU A 5 -40.32 23.07 34.01
C GLU A 5 -39.53 22.84 32.69
N ASN A 6 -38.56 23.74 32.52
CA ASN A 6 -37.25 23.64 31.89
C ASN A 6 -36.78 22.27 31.36
N MET A 7 -36.24 22.28 30.13
CA MET A 7 -35.16 21.37 29.75
C MET A 7 -34.16 22.11 28.86
N GLU A 8 -33.10 22.61 29.52
CA GLU A 8 -31.80 22.79 28.87
C GLU A 8 -31.35 21.45 28.30
N ASN A 9 -30.87 21.44 27.06
CA ASN A 9 -29.98 20.38 26.61
C ASN A 9 -28.83 21.00 25.82
N GLN A 10 -27.71 21.14 26.54
CA GLN A 10 -26.38 21.23 25.98
C GLN A 10 -25.99 19.87 25.38
N ASP A 11 -25.76 19.82 24.07
CA ASP A 11 -24.82 18.91 23.41
C ASP A 11 -24.86 19.27 21.91
N SER A 12 -23.81 19.55 21.17
CA SER A 12 -22.38 19.31 21.34
C SER A 12 -21.69 20.21 20.30
N LEU A 13 -20.53 20.77 20.66
CA LEU A 13 -19.62 21.46 19.75
C LEU A 13 -19.14 20.48 18.67
N ARG A 14 -19.88 20.36 17.57
CA ARG A 14 -19.44 19.61 16.40
C ARG A 14 -18.38 20.44 15.69
N VAL A 15 -17.12 20.25 16.08
CA VAL A 15 -15.96 20.72 15.32
C VAL A 15 -16.12 20.23 13.90
N LYS A 16 -16.51 21.13 12.99
CA LYS A 16 -16.55 20.84 11.56
C LYS A 16 -15.09 20.67 11.12
N ARG A 17 -14.62 19.43 11.12
CA ARG A 17 -13.33 19.08 10.52
C ARG A 17 -13.37 19.55 9.08
N SER A 18 -12.40 20.36 8.71
CA SER A 18 -12.24 20.92 7.37
C SER A 18 -12.12 19.77 6.36
N PRO A 19 -12.80 19.83 5.19
CA PRO A 19 -12.92 18.70 4.26
C PRO A 19 -11.60 18.28 3.59
N SER A 20 -10.52 19.03 3.80
CA SER A 20 -9.29 18.91 3.01
C SER A 20 -8.43 17.70 3.34
N VAL A 21 -8.58 17.10 4.53
CA VAL A 21 -7.73 15.96 4.96
C VAL A 21 -8.40 14.60 4.70
N ASP A 22 -9.73 14.54 4.75
CA ASP A 22 -10.47 13.26 4.69
C ASP A 22 -10.66 12.72 3.25
N THR A 23 -10.70 13.59 2.24
CA THR A 23 -10.95 13.18 0.84
C THR A 23 -9.77 12.44 0.22
N ALA A 24 -8.53 12.81 0.57
CA ALA A 24 -7.32 12.15 0.06
C ALA A 24 -7.22 10.69 0.56
N SER A 25 -7.44 10.47 1.87
CA SER A 25 -7.43 9.14 2.48
C SER A 25 -8.58 8.24 2.00
N GLN A 26 -9.76 8.79 1.72
CA GLN A 26 -10.85 8.01 1.11
C GLN A 26 -10.55 7.56 -0.33
N SER A 27 -9.76 8.33 -1.08
CA SER A 27 -9.41 7.96 -2.46
C SER A 27 -8.34 6.86 -2.55
N LEU A 28 -7.46 6.76 -1.54
CA LEU A 28 -6.40 5.76 -1.48
C LEU A 28 -6.94 4.34 -1.23
N PHE A 29 -8.07 4.22 -0.54
CA PHE A 29 -8.68 2.93 -0.21
C PHE A 29 -9.02 2.09 -1.45
N TRP A 30 -9.36 2.75 -2.57
CA TRP A 30 -9.71 2.09 -3.83
C TRP A 30 -8.53 1.86 -4.76
N LYS A 31 -7.32 2.34 -4.39
CA LYS A 31 -6.14 2.10 -5.21
C LYS A 31 -5.69 0.65 -5.08
N PRO A 32 -5.20 0.04 -6.17
CA PRO A 32 -4.64 -1.31 -6.13
C PRO A 32 -3.43 -1.37 -5.19
N VAL A 33 -3.30 -2.50 -4.50
CA VAL A 33 -2.09 -2.84 -3.75
C VAL A 33 -0.98 -3.14 -4.74
N MET A 34 0.16 -2.49 -4.54
CA MET A 34 1.31 -2.58 -5.45
C MET A 34 2.22 -3.74 -5.02
N VAL A 35 2.48 -4.68 -5.92
CA VAL A 35 3.32 -5.86 -5.69
C VAL A 35 4.67 -5.66 -6.37
N PHE A 36 5.67 -5.31 -5.58
CA PHE A 36 7.07 -5.25 -6.00
C PHE A 36 7.75 -6.59 -5.74
N TYR A 37 8.88 -6.84 -6.42
CA TYR A 37 9.59 -8.10 -6.30
C TYR A 37 11.07 -7.96 -6.61
N HIS A 38 11.89 -8.76 -5.93
CA HIS A 38 13.28 -8.96 -6.33
C HIS A 38 13.34 -9.83 -7.61
N PRO A 39 14.28 -9.63 -8.55
CA PRO A 39 14.29 -10.34 -9.83
C PRO A 39 14.28 -11.87 -9.70
N SER A 40 14.94 -12.43 -8.66
CA SER A 40 14.91 -13.87 -8.38
C SER A 40 13.51 -14.40 -8.03
N MET A 41 12.61 -13.52 -7.58
CA MET A 41 11.26 -13.84 -7.12
C MET A 41 10.16 -13.47 -8.13
N LYS A 42 10.53 -13.05 -9.34
CA LYS A 42 9.58 -12.61 -10.38
C LYS A 42 8.47 -13.62 -10.67
N LYS A 43 8.81 -14.91 -10.72
CA LYS A 43 7.84 -15.97 -10.98
C LYS A 43 6.81 -16.05 -9.85
N LEU A 44 7.28 -16.10 -8.59
CA LEU A 44 6.39 -16.15 -7.43
C LEU A 44 5.51 -14.91 -7.33
N ALA A 45 6.06 -13.72 -7.61
CA ALA A 45 5.29 -12.47 -7.57
C ALA A 45 4.14 -12.47 -8.59
N LYS A 46 4.38 -13.00 -9.81
CA LYS A 46 3.32 -13.21 -10.80
C LYS A 46 2.27 -14.19 -10.29
N ASP A 47 2.68 -15.33 -9.74
CA ASP A 47 1.75 -16.33 -9.21
C ASP A 47 0.88 -15.76 -8.07
N VAL A 48 1.45 -14.93 -7.19
CA VAL A 48 0.73 -14.23 -6.11
C VAL A 48 -0.30 -13.25 -6.68
N VAL A 49 0.08 -12.43 -7.67
CA VAL A 49 -0.83 -11.48 -8.32
C VAL A 49 -1.97 -12.20 -9.05
N ASP A 50 -1.66 -13.28 -9.78
CA ASP A 50 -2.66 -14.06 -10.50
C ASP A 50 -3.61 -14.81 -9.55
N LEU A 51 -3.10 -15.32 -8.42
CA LEU A 51 -3.93 -15.85 -7.37
C LEU A 51 -4.85 -14.77 -6.78
N GLY A 52 -4.31 -13.62 -6.39
CA GLY A 52 -5.09 -12.51 -5.83
C GLY A 52 -6.21 -12.03 -6.78
N ARG A 53 -5.91 -11.96 -8.09
CA ARG A 53 -6.90 -11.62 -9.12
C ARG A 53 -7.99 -12.68 -9.30
N ARG A 54 -7.68 -13.97 -9.10
CA ARG A 54 -8.67 -15.06 -9.16
C ARG A 54 -9.58 -15.02 -7.94
N GLU A 55 -9.02 -14.90 -6.74
CA GLU A 55 -9.78 -14.84 -5.49
C GLU A 55 -10.73 -13.64 -5.46
N ALA A 56 -10.30 -12.48 -5.96
CA ALA A 56 -11.14 -11.28 -6.05
C ALA A 56 -12.38 -11.44 -6.95
N LYS A 57 -12.38 -12.40 -7.88
CA LYS A 57 -13.54 -12.68 -8.76
C LYS A 57 -14.57 -13.59 -8.10
N LEU A 58 -14.23 -14.24 -6.98
CA LEU A 58 -15.14 -15.17 -6.33
C LEU A 58 -16.33 -14.41 -5.69
N PRO A 59 -17.56 -14.96 -5.78
CA PRO A 59 -18.77 -14.29 -5.27
C PRO A 59 -18.70 -13.97 -3.78
N LYS A 60 -18.01 -14.81 -3.01
CA LYS A 60 -17.79 -14.66 -1.55
C LYS A 60 -17.01 -13.38 -1.19
N HIS A 61 -16.26 -12.81 -2.14
CA HIS A 61 -15.27 -11.77 -1.90
C HIS A 61 -15.52 -10.46 -2.67
N LYS A 62 -16.68 -10.34 -3.33
CA LYS A 62 -17.00 -9.29 -4.32
C LYS A 62 -16.82 -7.84 -3.84
N ASN A 63 -16.84 -7.60 -2.52
CA ASN A 63 -16.65 -6.27 -1.90
C ASN A 63 -15.55 -6.22 -0.82
N GLN A 64 -14.74 -7.26 -0.68
CA GLN A 64 -13.77 -7.38 0.42
C GLN A 64 -12.30 -7.42 -0.03
N PHE A 65 -12.05 -7.52 -1.33
CA PHE A 65 -10.70 -7.56 -1.89
C PHE A 65 -10.35 -6.27 -2.62
N ARG A 66 -9.17 -5.74 -2.32
CA ARG A 66 -8.52 -4.75 -3.17
C ARG A 66 -7.88 -5.45 -4.36
N SER A 67 -7.86 -4.79 -5.51
CA SER A 67 -7.08 -5.25 -6.65
C SER A 67 -5.59 -5.24 -6.31
N VAL A 68 -4.85 -6.15 -6.94
CA VAL A 68 -3.39 -6.24 -6.82
C VAL A 68 -2.75 -6.06 -8.19
N GLU A 69 -1.65 -5.34 -8.24
CA GLU A 69 -0.93 -5.03 -9.48
C GLU A 69 0.56 -5.33 -9.33
N LEU A 70 1.12 -6.04 -10.30
CA LEU A 70 2.56 -6.28 -10.36
C LEU A 70 3.28 -5.00 -10.82
N CYS A 71 4.34 -4.62 -10.12
CA CYS A 71 5.06 -3.38 -10.37
C CYS A 71 6.50 -3.66 -10.86
N ASP A 72 6.78 -3.21 -12.09
CA ASP A 72 8.09 -3.33 -12.75
C ASP A 72 8.89 -2.01 -12.70
N PHE A 73 8.70 -1.20 -11.65
CA PHE A 73 9.29 0.15 -11.56
C PHE A 73 10.65 0.17 -10.84
N ILE A 74 11.19 -0.98 -10.44
CA ILE A 74 12.48 -1.03 -9.76
C ILE A 74 13.58 -1.27 -10.78
N GLN A 75 14.56 -0.38 -10.79
CA GLN A 75 15.82 -0.58 -11.46
C GLN A 75 16.78 -1.31 -10.52
N TRP A 76 17.16 -2.53 -10.89
CA TRP A 76 18.10 -3.35 -10.14
C TRP A 76 19.49 -3.20 -10.75
N GLY A 77 20.40 -2.59 -9.99
CA GLY A 77 21.78 -2.37 -10.43
C GLY A 77 22.77 -2.50 -9.28
N LYS A 78 24.05 -2.43 -9.62
CA LYS A 78 25.17 -2.38 -8.67
C LYS A 78 26.16 -1.31 -9.09
N PHE A 79 26.76 -0.65 -8.11
CA PHE A 79 27.92 0.18 -8.31
C PHE A 79 29.16 -0.69 -8.61
N ARG A 80 30.24 -0.06 -9.06
CA ARG A 80 31.49 -0.76 -9.41
C ARG A 80 32.15 -1.46 -8.22
N ASP A 81 31.85 -1.01 -7.00
CA ASP A 81 32.31 -1.57 -5.73
C ASP A 81 31.41 -2.71 -5.20
N GLY A 82 30.34 -3.05 -5.93
CA GLY A 82 29.41 -4.12 -5.58
C GLY A 82 28.24 -3.69 -4.69
N TRP A 83 28.18 -2.42 -4.25
CA TRP A 83 27.04 -1.94 -3.47
C TRP A 83 25.77 -1.87 -4.33
N PRO A 84 24.58 -2.11 -3.73
CA PRO A 84 23.32 -1.98 -4.44
C PRO A 84 23.13 -0.57 -4.99
N ASN A 85 22.83 -0.47 -6.29
CA ASN A 85 22.40 0.75 -6.95
C ASN A 85 20.96 0.54 -7.42
N ILE A 86 20.02 0.72 -6.48
CA ILE A 86 18.61 0.39 -6.67
C ILE A 86 17.80 1.69 -6.67
N PHE A 87 16.89 1.82 -7.63
CA PHE A 87 16.03 2.99 -7.75
C PHE A 87 14.58 2.58 -8.03
N ILE A 88 13.65 3.25 -7.36
CA ILE A 88 12.21 3.11 -7.60
C ILE A 88 11.79 4.22 -8.56
N ASP A 89 11.55 3.88 -9.82
CA ASP A 89 10.92 4.79 -10.77
C ASP A 89 9.49 5.10 -10.34
N LYS A 90 9.01 6.30 -10.70
CA LYS A 90 7.61 6.71 -10.45
C LYS A 90 7.22 6.62 -8.97
N ILE A 91 8.11 7.07 -8.07
CA ILE A 91 7.90 7.07 -6.63
C ILE A 91 6.61 7.78 -6.20
N ASP A 92 6.19 8.80 -6.97
CA ASP A 92 4.93 9.53 -6.83
C ASP A 92 3.70 8.61 -6.91
N GLN A 93 3.80 7.51 -7.64
CA GLN A 93 2.74 6.51 -7.73
C GLN A 93 2.69 5.60 -6.50
N VAL A 94 3.79 5.48 -5.75
CA VAL A 94 3.91 4.60 -4.58
C VAL A 94 3.45 5.30 -3.30
N VAL A 95 3.67 6.60 -3.18
CA VAL A 95 3.34 7.39 -1.98
C VAL A 95 1.88 7.19 -1.55
N GLY A 96 1.71 6.79 -0.28
CA GLY A 96 0.41 6.60 0.36
C GLY A 96 -0.36 5.36 -0.08
N ARG A 97 0.24 4.45 -0.86
CA ARG A 97 -0.37 3.16 -1.25
C ARG A 97 0.15 2.01 -0.41
N ASP A 98 -0.67 0.97 -0.31
CA ASP A 98 -0.23 -0.30 0.25
C ASP A 98 0.70 -1.02 -0.72
N VAL A 99 1.79 -1.54 -0.16
CA VAL A 99 2.84 -2.23 -0.89
C VAL A 99 3.03 -3.63 -0.33
N ILE A 100 3.17 -4.60 -1.23
CA ILE A 100 3.67 -5.94 -0.95
C ILE A 100 5.01 -6.06 -1.66
N PHE A 101 6.04 -6.51 -0.94
CA PHE A 101 7.34 -6.80 -1.53
C PHE A 101 7.65 -8.29 -1.44
N VAL A 102 7.84 -8.93 -2.59
CA VAL A 102 8.16 -10.36 -2.69
C VAL A 102 9.68 -10.52 -2.80
N ALA A 103 10.28 -10.98 -1.71
CA ALA A 103 11.73 -11.10 -1.52
C ALA A 103 12.13 -12.53 -1.10
N SER A 104 13.42 -12.83 -1.23
CA SER A 104 14.06 -14.05 -0.76
C SER A 104 15.44 -13.76 -0.17
N PHE A 105 15.50 -13.88 1.14
CA PHE A 105 16.72 -13.74 1.95
C PHE A 105 17.58 -15.02 1.90
N HIS A 106 17.99 -15.45 0.71
CA HIS A 106 18.72 -16.71 0.52
C HIS A 106 20.24 -16.56 0.49
N THR A 107 20.75 -15.35 0.24
CA THR A 107 22.18 -15.01 0.35
C THR A 107 22.35 -13.63 0.98
N PRO A 108 23.47 -13.34 1.68
CA PRO A 108 23.74 -12.02 2.24
C PRO A 108 23.69 -10.90 1.19
N GLU A 109 24.22 -11.14 -0.01
CA GLU A 109 24.23 -10.16 -1.10
C GLU A 109 22.80 -9.77 -1.52
N VAL A 110 21.93 -10.75 -1.72
CA VAL A 110 20.51 -10.49 -2.06
C VAL A 110 19.79 -9.84 -0.88
N MET A 111 20.06 -10.25 0.36
CA MET A 111 19.49 -9.59 1.55
C MET A 111 19.82 -8.09 1.58
N PHE A 112 21.05 -7.69 1.25
CA PHE A 112 21.44 -6.28 1.24
C PHE A 112 20.70 -5.48 0.15
N GLU A 113 20.54 -6.04 -1.05
CA GLU A 113 19.75 -5.44 -2.12
C GLU A 113 18.28 -5.24 -1.68
N GLU A 114 17.68 -6.28 -1.11
CA GLU A 114 16.28 -6.27 -0.67
C GLU A 114 16.04 -5.30 0.48
N LEU A 115 16.94 -5.25 1.48
CA LEU A 115 16.85 -4.28 2.57
C LEU A 115 17.01 -2.85 2.07
N SER A 116 17.95 -2.60 1.15
CA SER A 116 18.16 -1.26 0.58
C SER A 116 16.90 -0.72 -0.13
N LEU A 117 16.18 -1.60 -0.83
CA LEU A 117 14.89 -1.26 -1.43
C LEU A 117 13.83 -0.95 -0.36
N ILE A 118 13.73 -1.74 0.71
CA ILE A 118 12.73 -1.52 1.77
C ILE A 118 12.86 -0.12 2.38
N TYR A 119 14.10 0.34 2.61
CA TYR A 119 14.37 1.69 3.11
C TYR A 119 14.08 2.80 2.10
N SER A 120 13.80 2.47 0.83
CA SER A 120 13.48 3.43 -0.22
C SER A 120 11.97 3.65 -0.40
N PHE A 121 11.11 2.86 0.25
CA PHE A 121 9.66 3.07 0.18
C PHE A 121 9.20 4.26 1.04
N PRO A 122 8.31 5.13 0.51
CA PRO A 122 7.88 6.38 1.15
C PRO A 122 6.67 6.23 2.09
#